data_AF-A0A959YYB0-F1
#
_entry.id   AF-A0A959YYB0-F1
#
_cell.length_a   1.000
_cell.length_b   1.000
_cell.length_c   1.000
_cell.angle_alpha   90.00
_cell.angle_beta   90.00
_cell.angle_gamma   90.00
#
_symmetry.space_group_name_H-M   'P 1'
#
loop_
_entity.id
_entity.type
_entity.pdbx_description
1 polymer ?
#
loop_
_entity_poly.entity_id
_entity_poly.type
_entity_poly.pdbx_seq_one_letter_code
_entity_poly.pdbx_strand_id
1 'polypeptide(L)'
;VVQWAWDFGDGGTDTVQDPLHTFAAAGAYTVSLIATTLHCSGSGTQNVLVEAPPVAAFSPDVVLGCTPLDVNFTNTSTGAVSYSWDFGDGSTSSQTTPSHSFVNNGTADSTFTVTLVASTLFGCSDTTVMSITVAPRAVAQFSHNATPGCAPLDVDFTNLSTGAG
;
A
#
# COMPACT_ATOMS: atom_id res chain seq x y z
N VAL A 1 26.91 -18.72 -38.40
CA VAL A 1 27.64 -18.38 -37.15
C VAL A 1 27.96 -19.70 -36.47
N VAL A 2 29.17 -19.85 -35.93
CA VAL A 2 29.62 -21.08 -35.26
C VAL A 2 29.91 -20.86 -33.76
N GLN A 3 30.04 -19.61 -33.33
CA GLN A 3 30.26 -19.24 -31.94
C GLN A 3 29.61 -17.90 -31.64
N TRP A 4 29.03 -17.80 -30.45
CA TRP A 4 28.52 -16.57 -29.86
C TRP A 4 29.31 -16.27 -28.60
N ALA A 5 29.55 -14.99 -28.32
CA ALA A 5 30.12 -14.53 -27.07
C ALA A 5 29.30 -13.32 -26.62
N TRP A 6 28.57 -13.52 -25.53
CA TRP A 6 27.73 -12.52 -24.88
C TRP A 6 28.47 -11.93 -23.69
N ASP A 7 28.36 -10.62 -23.54
CA ASP A 7 28.67 -9.90 -22.31
C ASP A 7 27.45 -9.06 -21.98
N PHE A 8 26.82 -9.31 -20.82
CA PHE A 8 25.59 -8.62 -20.44
C PHE A 8 25.85 -7.27 -19.76
N GLY A 9 27.12 -6.89 -19.54
CA GLY A 9 27.49 -5.61 -18.95
C GLY A 9 27.37 -5.55 -17.41
N ASP A 10 26.96 -6.65 -16.77
CA ASP A 10 26.89 -6.81 -15.31
C ASP A 10 27.97 -7.77 -14.77
N GLY A 11 28.92 -8.17 -15.62
CA GLY A 11 29.94 -9.18 -15.34
C GLY A 11 29.51 -10.60 -15.72
N GLY A 12 28.25 -10.82 -16.11
CA GLY A 12 27.77 -12.07 -16.68
C GLY A 12 28.16 -12.22 -18.16
N THR A 13 28.50 -13.44 -18.56
CA THR A 13 28.83 -13.79 -19.96
C THR A 13 28.21 -15.12 -20.35
N ASP A 14 27.95 -15.33 -21.63
CA ASP A 14 27.46 -16.61 -22.16
C ASP A 14 28.01 -16.90 -23.57
N THR A 15 27.91 -18.14 -24.02
CA THR A 15 28.34 -18.60 -25.35
C THR A 15 27.25 -19.33 -26.14
N VAL A 16 26.09 -19.59 -25.54
CA VAL A 16 24.94 -20.16 -26.28
C VAL A 16 24.34 -19.14 -27.26
N GLN A 17 23.68 -19.64 -28.30
CA GLN A 17 23.07 -18.80 -29.34
C GLN A 17 22.01 -17.84 -28.75
N ASP A 18 21.12 -18.36 -27.92
CA ASP A 18 19.99 -17.63 -27.33
C ASP A 18 20.00 -17.81 -25.80
N PRO A 19 20.81 -17.03 -25.06
CA PRO A 19 20.93 -17.16 -23.61
C PRO A 19 19.72 -16.57 -22.88
N LEU A 20 19.38 -17.15 -21.73
CA LEU A 20 18.50 -16.54 -20.75
C LEU A 20 19.36 -15.93 -19.64
N HIS A 21 19.39 -14.60 -19.55
CA HIS A 21 20.13 -13.88 -18.51
C HIS A 21 19.19 -13.17 -17.54
N THR A 22 19.58 -13.09 -16.26
CA THR A 22 18.83 -12.39 -15.21
C THR A 22 19.71 -11.32 -14.58
N PHE A 23 19.31 -10.06 -14.68
CA PHE A 23 19.96 -8.94 -14.00
C PHE A 23 19.50 -8.88 -12.54
N ALA A 24 20.45 -9.01 -11.60
CA ALA A 24 20.14 -9.05 -10.17
C ALA A 24 19.89 -7.66 -9.55
N ALA A 25 20.39 -6.59 -10.19
CA ALA A 25 20.28 -5.23 -9.70
C ALA A 25 19.66 -4.31 -10.75
N ALA A 26 19.05 -3.22 -10.26
CA ALA A 26 18.62 -2.13 -11.11
C ALA A 26 19.85 -1.40 -11.67
N GLY A 27 19.77 -0.97 -12.92
CA GLY A 27 20.88 -0.32 -13.61
C GLY A 27 20.65 -0.22 -15.11
N ALA A 28 21.47 0.61 -15.75
CA ALA A 28 21.60 0.63 -17.20
C ALA A 28 22.79 -0.27 -17.58
N TYR A 29 22.51 -1.32 -18.35
CA TYR A 29 23.49 -2.29 -18.82
C TYR A 29 23.66 -2.16 -20.32
N THR A 30 24.90 -2.22 -20.78
CA THR A 30 25.20 -2.31 -22.22
C THR A 30 25.56 -3.75 -22.54
N VAL A 31 24.63 -4.44 -23.18
CA VAL A 31 24.80 -5.82 -23.63
C VAL A 31 25.56 -5.81 -24.95
N SER A 32 26.58 -6.66 -25.07
CA SER A 32 27.31 -6.87 -26.31
C SER A 32 27.26 -8.33 -26.74
N LEU A 33 27.17 -8.54 -28.06
CA LEU A 33 27.27 -9.84 -28.69
C LEU A 33 28.40 -9.78 -29.72
N ILE A 34 29.28 -10.77 -29.68
CA ILE A 34 30.19 -11.08 -30.77
C ILE A 34 29.75 -12.41 -31.39
N ALA A 35 29.40 -12.37 -32.68
CA ALA A 35 29.07 -13.56 -33.46
C ALA A 35 30.22 -13.88 -34.41
N THR A 36 30.75 -15.10 -34.31
CA THR A 36 31.91 -15.55 -35.08
C THR A 36 31.50 -16.68 -36.03
N THR A 37 31.92 -16.57 -37.29
CA THR A 37 31.84 -17.61 -38.32
C THR A 37 33.23 -18.22 -38.51
N LEU A 38 33.36 -19.22 -39.39
CA LEU A 38 34.67 -19.81 -39.71
C LEU A 38 35.67 -18.80 -40.31
N HIS A 39 35.20 -17.68 -40.89
CA HIS A 39 36.03 -16.77 -41.67
C HIS A 39 35.98 -15.30 -41.21
N CYS A 40 34.91 -14.90 -40.52
CA CYS A 40 34.65 -13.51 -40.11
C CYS A 40 33.97 -13.46 -38.74
N SER A 41 34.09 -12.33 -38.04
CA SER A 41 33.30 -12.00 -36.86
C SER A 41 32.61 -10.64 -37.01
N GLY A 42 31.51 -10.45 -36.29
CA GLY A 42 30.79 -9.19 -36.17
C GLY A 42 30.37 -8.96 -34.73
N SER A 43 30.17 -7.70 -34.36
CA SER A 43 29.69 -7.33 -33.02
C SER A 43 28.52 -6.36 -33.08
N GLY A 44 27.68 -6.41 -32.05
CA GLY A 44 26.58 -5.49 -31.84
C GLY A 44 26.45 -5.16 -30.35
N THR A 45 25.93 -3.99 -30.03
CA THR A 45 25.65 -3.57 -28.66
C THR A 45 24.23 -3.04 -28.56
N GLN A 46 23.56 -3.30 -27.44
CA GLN A 46 22.22 -2.82 -27.13
C GLN A 46 22.14 -2.46 -25.65
N ASN A 47 21.40 -1.40 -25.32
CA ASN A 47 21.20 -0.99 -23.94
C ASN A 47 19.95 -1.66 -23.35
N VAL A 48 20.07 -2.13 -22.12
CA VAL A 48 18.99 -2.67 -21.30
C VAL A 48 18.90 -1.81 -20.04
N LEU A 49 17.71 -1.25 -19.77
CA LEU A 49 17.43 -0.53 -18.54
C LEU A 49 16.62 -1.43 -17.61
N VAL A 50 17.18 -1.73 -16.45
CA VAL A 50 16.53 -2.47 -15.37
C VAL A 50 16.16 -1.48 -14.28
N GLU A 51 14.87 -1.27 -14.06
CA GLU A 51 14.39 -0.33 -13.06
C GLU A 51 14.39 -0.92 -11.65
N ALA A 52 14.58 -0.04 -10.66
CA ALA A 52 14.35 -0.41 -9.27
C ALA A 52 12.84 -0.49 -9.00
N PRO A 53 12.36 -1.49 -8.24
CA PRO A 53 10.99 -1.48 -7.77
C PRO A 53 10.75 -0.24 -6.90
N PRO A 54 9.53 0.30 -6.90
CA PRO A 54 9.18 1.37 -5.98
C PRO A 54 9.17 0.84 -4.54
N VAL A 55 9.21 1.73 -3.55
CA VAL A 55 8.96 1.39 -2.15
C VAL A 55 7.68 2.10 -1.72
N ALA A 56 6.62 1.33 -1.48
CA ALA A 56 5.33 1.85 -1.08
C ALA A 56 5.32 2.16 0.42
N ALA A 57 4.99 3.40 0.77
CA ALA A 57 4.90 3.85 2.16
C ALA A 57 3.88 4.99 2.29
N PHE A 58 3.16 5.01 3.42
CA PHE A 58 2.31 6.13 3.79
C PHE A 58 2.19 6.28 5.31
N SER A 59 1.70 7.44 5.74
CA SER A 59 1.36 7.75 7.14
C SER A 59 -0.01 8.43 7.19
N PRO A 60 -1.00 7.87 7.91
CA PRO A 60 -2.20 8.61 8.29
C PRO A 60 -1.89 9.62 9.41
N ASP A 61 -2.70 10.66 9.54
CA ASP A 61 -2.64 11.61 10.66
C ASP A 61 -3.28 11.07 11.94
N VAL A 62 -4.27 10.19 11.81
CA VAL A 62 -4.94 9.48 12.91
C VAL A 62 -5.23 8.03 12.53
N VAL A 63 -5.09 7.11 13.49
CA VAL A 63 -5.33 5.67 13.31
C VAL A 63 -6.50 5.14 14.14
N LEU A 64 -6.99 5.93 15.10
CA LEU A 64 -8.09 5.57 16.00
C LEU A 64 -8.93 6.81 16.33
N GLY A 65 -10.25 6.69 16.22
CA GLY A 65 -11.17 7.75 16.63
C GLY A 65 -12.64 7.34 16.51
N CYS A 66 -13.56 8.24 16.88
CA CYS A 66 -15.00 7.98 16.80
C CYS A 66 -15.55 8.26 15.40
N THR A 67 -16.63 7.56 15.04
CA THR A 67 -17.38 7.78 13.79
C THR A 67 -18.09 9.15 13.71
N PRO A 68 -18.10 9.84 12.54
CA PRO A 68 -17.23 9.60 11.39
C PRO A 68 -15.79 10.05 11.70
N LEU A 69 -14.82 9.28 11.23
CA LEU A 69 -13.40 9.57 11.38
C LEU A 69 -12.82 10.05 10.06
N ASP A 70 -12.49 11.33 9.98
CA ASP A 70 -11.77 11.90 8.84
C ASP A 70 -10.26 11.67 9.01
N VAL A 71 -9.63 11.05 8.01
CA VAL A 71 -8.20 10.72 8.00
C VAL A 71 -7.53 11.34 6.77
N ASN A 72 -6.43 12.05 6.98
CA ASN A 72 -5.56 12.53 5.91
C ASN A 72 -4.35 11.61 5.75
N PHE A 73 -4.12 11.13 4.53
CA PHE A 73 -3.02 10.24 4.22
C PHE A 73 -1.87 11.01 3.57
N THR A 74 -0.69 10.92 4.19
CA THR A 74 0.57 11.39 3.61
C THR A 74 1.28 10.23 2.95
N ASN A 75 1.48 10.31 1.64
CA ASN A 75 2.25 9.32 0.90
C ASN A 75 3.74 9.62 1.02
N THR A 76 4.50 8.62 1.46
CA THR A 76 5.94 8.67 1.67
C THR A 76 6.67 7.67 0.76
N SER A 77 5.99 7.16 -0.27
CA SER A 77 6.54 6.20 -1.22
C SER A 77 7.66 6.81 -2.06
N THR A 78 8.62 5.98 -2.47
CA THR A 78 9.73 6.37 -3.33
C THR A 78 9.74 5.55 -4.61
N GLY A 79 10.27 6.12 -5.71
CA GLY A 79 10.41 5.42 -7.00
C GLY A 79 9.11 5.18 -7.77
N ALA A 80 7.94 5.60 -7.28
CA ALA A 80 6.65 5.45 -7.97
C ALA A 80 6.22 6.74 -8.68
N VAL A 81 5.40 6.58 -9.73
CA VAL A 81 4.79 7.68 -10.50
C VAL A 81 3.26 7.64 -10.46
N SER A 82 2.67 6.52 -10.03
CA SER A 82 1.22 6.35 -9.87
C SER A 82 0.88 5.63 -8.58
N TYR A 83 -0.31 5.90 -8.07
CA TYR A 83 -0.79 5.43 -6.77
C TYR A 83 -2.23 4.95 -6.89
N SER A 84 -2.54 3.84 -6.23
CA SER A 84 -3.89 3.32 -6.09
C SER A 84 -4.15 3.00 -4.63
N TRP A 85 -5.18 3.62 -4.08
CA TRP A 85 -5.64 3.45 -2.71
C TRP A 85 -6.91 2.62 -2.70
N ASP A 86 -6.98 1.68 -1.77
CA ASP A 86 -8.20 1.00 -1.34
C ASP A 86 -8.35 1.26 0.17
N PHE A 87 -9.43 1.90 0.59
CA PHE A 87 -9.63 2.25 2.00
C PHE A 87 -10.20 1.08 2.82
N GLY A 88 -10.55 -0.05 2.20
CA GLY A 88 -11.09 -1.22 2.90
C GLY A 88 -12.58 -1.10 3.26
N ASP A 89 -13.24 -0.02 2.85
CA ASP A 89 -14.69 0.19 2.98
C ASP A 89 -15.44 0.15 1.63
N GLY A 90 -14.72 -0.21 0.56
CA GLY A 90 -15.21 -0.22 -0.82
C GLY A 90 -14.89 1.06 -1.61
N SER A 91 -14.35 2.10 -0.96
CA SER A 91 -13.90 3.33 -1.62
C SER A 91 -12.44 3.24 -2.06
N THR A 92 -12.11 3.92 -3.16
CA THR A 92 -10.76 3.95 -3.73
C THR A 92 -10.33 5.37 -4.11
N SER A 93 -9.03 5.58 -4.30
CA SER A 93 -8.48 6.86 -4.78
C SER A 93 -7.22 6.65 -5.60
N SER A 94 -6.90 7.60 -6.47
CA SER A 94 -5.62 7.65 -7.21
C SER A 94 -4.83 8.93 -6.94
N GLN A 95 -5.24 9.71 -5.94
CA GLN A 95 -4.53 10.91 -5.54
C GLN A 95 -3.21 10.55 -4.85
N THR A 96 -2.20 11.41 -4.96
CA THR A 96 -0.92 11.20 -4.26
C THR A 96 -1.13 11.21 -2.75
N THR A 97 -1.88 12.17 -2.22
CA THR A 97 -2.18 12.33 -0.78
C THR A 97 -3.69 12.54 -0.58
N PRO A 98 -4.48 11.45 -0.50
CA PRO A 98 -5.92 11.57 -0.34
C PRO A 98 -6.33 11.86 1.11
N SER A 99 -7.55 12.35 1.28
CA SER A 99 -8.29 12.32 2.54
C SER A 99 -9.48 11.38 2.41
N HIS A 100 -9.85 10.65 3.46
CA HIS A 100 -11.01 9.75 3.46
C HIS A 100 -11.76 9.80 4.80
N SER A 101 -13.09 9.62 4.75
CA SER A 101 -13.95 9.63 5.93
C SER A 101 -14.50 8.23 6.18
N PHE A 102 -14.13 7.63 7.31
CA PHE A 102 -14.58 6.30 7.69
C PHE A 102 -15.80 6.38 8.59
N VAL A 103 -16.84 5.61 8.25
CA VAL A 103 -18.09 5.56 9.01
C VAL A 103 -18.27 4.18 9.61
N ASN A 104 -18.24 4.11 10.94
CA ASN A 104 -18.72 2.94 11.68
C ASN A 104 -20.22 3.12 12.00
N ASN A 105 -21.04 2.19 11.52
CA ASN A 105 -22.49 2.14 11.78
C ASN A 105 -22.88 1.09 12.83
N GLY A 106 -21.91 0.34 13.37
CA GLY A 106 -22.10 -0.68 14.38
C GLY A 106 -22.10 -0.12 15.80
N THR A 107 -22.19 -1.02 16.77
CA THR A 107 -22.13 -0.74 18.22
C THR A 107 -20.80 -1.14 18.85
N ALA A 108 -19.86 -1.64 18.04
CA ALA A 108 -18.50 -2.03 18.42
C ALA A 108 -17.50 -1.46 17.42
N ASP A 109 -16.23 -1.44 17.78
CA ASP A 109 -15.14 -0.93 16.93
C ASP A 109 -15.09 -1.66 15.58
N SER A 110 -14.95 -0.86 14.51
CA SER A 110 -14.74 -1.37 13.15
C SER A 110 -13.32 -1.06 12.71
N THR A 111 -12.63 -2.02 12.11
CA THR A 111 -11.28 -1.83 11.58
C THR A 111 -11.31 -1.89 10.06
N PHE A 112 -10.80 -0.84 9.42
CA PHE A 112 -10.65 -0.72 7.97
C PHE A 112 -9.18 -0.90 7.59
N THR A 113 -8.90 -1.81 6.65
CA THR A 113 -7.54 -2.05 6.15
C THR A 113 -7.30 -1.21 4.92
N VAL A 114 -6.52 -0.15 5.07
CA VAL A 114 -6.11 0.74 3.98
C VAL A 114 -4.92 0.11 3.26
N THR A 115 -5.02 0.01 1.94
CA THR A 115 -3.98 -0.52 1.06
C THR A 115 -3.54 0.58 0.08
N LEU A 116 -2.24 0.76 -0.05
CA LEU A 116 -1.62 1.60 -1.08
C LEU A 116 -0.78 0.73 -2.00
N VAL A 117 -1.08 0.78 -3.30
CA VAL A 117 -0.22 0.24 -4.36
C VAL A 117 0.47 1.40 -5.05
N ALA A 118 1.81 1.41 -5.03
CA ALA A 118 2.63 2.39 -5.69
C ALA A 118 3.30 1.75 -6.92
N SER A 119 3.19 2.38 -8.09
CA SER A 119 3.66 1.81 -9.35
C SER A 119 4.58 2.73 -10.12
N THR A 120 5.58 2.14 -10.78
CA THR A 120 6.50 2.79 -11.72
C THR A 120 5.85 2.94 -13.10
N LEU A 121 6.49 3.72 -13.97
CA LEU A 121 6.04 3.91 -15.36
C LEU A 121 6.08 2.60 -16.17
N PHE A 122 7.00 1.69 -15.82
CA PHE A 122 7.27 0.46 -16.55
C PHE A 122 6.62 -0.78 -15.94
N GLY A 123 5.76 -0.60 -14.93
CA GLY A 123 4.89 -1.64 -14.40
C GLY A 123 5.40 -2.38 -13.16
N CYS A 124 6.59 -2.06 -12.63
CA CYS A 124 6.98 -2.51 -11.29
C CYS A 124 6.09 -1.84 -10.25
N SER A 125 5.62 -2.60 -9.26
CA SER A 125 4.77 -2.09 -8.19
C SER A 125 5.18 -2.65 -6.84
N ASP A 126 4.85 -1.91 -5.80
CA ASP A 126 5.00 -2.32 -4.41
C ASP A 126 3.72 -1.96 -3.64
N THR A 127 3.45 -2.69 -2.56
CA THR A 127 2.20 -2.57 -1.80
C THR A 127 2.47 -2.45 -0.31
N THR A 128 1.77 -1.54 0.34
CA THR A 128 1.80 -1.37 1.79
C THR A 128 0.38 -1.27 2.35
N VAL A 129 0.21 -1.69 3.60
CA VAL A 129 -1.09 -1.77 4.27
C VAL A 129 -1.03 -1.21 5.69
N MET A 130 -2.12 -0.57 6.13
CA MET A 130 -2.27 -0.10 7.50
C MET A 130 -3.74 -0.18 7.93
N SER A 131 -3.98 -0.45 9.21
CA SER A 131 -5.32 -0.53 9.77
C SER A 131 -5.73 0.78 10.45
N ILE A 132 -6.96 1.22 10.20
CA ILE A 132 -7.62 2.34 10.86
C ILE A 132 -8.81 1.79 11.66
N THR A 133 -8.85 2.08 12.95
CA THR A 133 -9.95 1.63 13.82
C THR A 133 -10.90 2.79 14.10
N VAL A 134 -12.21 2.57 13.90
CA VAL A 134 -13.26 3.56 14.12
C VAL A 134 -14.21 3.05 15.18
N ALA A 135 -14.25 3.74 16.30
CA ALA A 135 -15.15 3.46 17.41
C ALA A 135 -16.57 4.01 17.13
N PRO A 136 -17.62 3.36 17.64
CA PRO A 136 -18.99 3.87 17.57
C PRO A 136 -19.15 5.13 18.44
N ARG A 137 -20.21 5.90 18.22
CA ARG A 137 -20.55 7.01 19.12
C ARG A 137 -21.16 6.45 20.42
N ALA A 138 -20.65 6.92 21.55
CA ALA A 138 -21.28 6.65 22.84
C ALA A 138 -22.62 7.36 22.91
N VAL A 139 -23.67 6.62 23.28
CA VAL A 139 -25.00 7.15 23.55
C VAL A 139 -25.29 6.97 25.03
N ALA A 140 -25.27 8.07 25.78
CA ALA A 140 -25.57 8.05 27.20
C ALA A 140 -27.07 7.84 27.42
N GLN A 141 -27.44 6.79 28.16
CA GLN A 141 -28.82 6.50 28.52
C GLN A 141 -28.87 5.95 29.94
N PHE A 142 -29.94 6.29 30.66
CA PHE A 142 -30.23 5.74 31.99
C PHE A 142 -31.73 5.68 32.22
N SER A 143 -32.14 4.88 33.20
CA SER A 143 -33.50 4.85 33.73
C SER A 143 -33.49 4.96 35.26
N HIS A 144 -34.65 5.28 35.84
CA HIS A 144 -34.83 5.29 37.30
C HIS A 144 -36.15 4.62 37.68
N ASN A 145 -36.23 4.13 38.92
CA ASN A 145 -37.47 3.54 39.47
C ASN A 145 -38.32 4.50 40.30
N ALA A 146 -37.92 5.77 40.43
CA ALA A 146 -38.62 6.74 41.27
C ALA A 146 -40.12 6.90 40.94
N THR A 147 -40.95 6.91 41.98
CA THR A 147 -42.32 7.40 41.95
C THR A 147 -42.40 8.71 42.75
N PRO A 148 -43.35 9.62 42.46
CA PRO A 148 -43.48 10.87 43.21
C PRO A 148 -43.68 10.63 44.71
N GLY A 149 -42.84 11.22 45.56
CA GLY A 149 -42.87 11.04 47.01
C GLY A 149 -42.27 12.23 47.78
N CYS A 150 -42.50 12.29 49.09
CA CYS A 150 -41.92 13.29 49.97
C CYS A 150 -40.50 12.89 50.41
N ALA A 151 -39.66 13.87 50.71
CA ALA A 151 -38.31 13.61 51.21
C ALA A 151 -38.32 12.95 52.62
N PRO A 152 -37.38 12.04 52.92
CA PRO A 152 -36.34 11.49 52.04
C PRO A 152 -36.89 10.42 51.08
N LEU A 153 -36.42 10.41 49.83
CA LEU A 153 -36.79 9.44 48.80
C LEU A 153 -35.54 8.76 48.24
N ASP A 154 -35.50 7.43 48.34
CA ASP A 154 -34.46 6.62 47.71
C ASP A 154 -34.85 6.31 46.27
N VAL A 155 -33.90 6.43 45.35
CA VAL A 155 -34.09 6.21 43.91
C VAL A 155 -32.92 5.39 43.37
N ASP A 156 -33.23 4.30 42.69
CA ASP A 156 -32.26 3.53 41.95
C ASP A 156 -32.14 4.06 40.52
N PHE A 157 -30.90 4.15 40.04
CA PHE A 157 -30.57 4.50 38.67
C PHE A 157 -29.94 3.30 37.98
N THR A 158 -30.41 2.99 36.77
CA THR A 158 -29.85 1.93 35.92
C THR A 158 -29.18 2.56 34.71
N ASN A 159 -27.91 2.26 34.50
CA ASN A 159 -27.19 2.67 33.29
C ASN A 159 -27.64 1.82 32.08
N LEU A 160 -28.02 2.49 31.01
CA LEU A 160 -28.45 1.89 29.73
C LEU A 160 -27.61 2.40 28.55
N SER A 161 -26.46 3.03 28.81
CA SER A 161 -25.62 3.63 27.78
C SER A 161 -25.08 2.58 26.80
N THR A 162 -24.93 2.95 25.52
CA THR A 162 -24.38 2.09 24.47
C THR A 162 -23.17 2.76 23.79
N GLY A 163 -22.36 2.01 23.03
CA GLY A 163 -21.21 2.56 22.30
C GLY A 163 -20.05 3.05 23.18
N ALA A 164 -20.03 2.66 24.47
CA ALA A 164 -18.85 2.76 25.32
C ALA A 164 -18.04 1.46 25.16
N GLY A 165 -17.22 1.40 24.12
CA GLY A 165 -16.18 0.38 23.95
C GLY A 165 -14.96 0.72 24.77
#